data_AF-A0A4Q3X890-F1
#
_entry.id   AF-A0A4Q3X890-F1
#
_cell.length_a   1.000
_cell.length_b   1.000
_cell.length_c   1.000
_cell.angle_alpha   90.00
_cell.angle_beta   90.00
_cell.angle_gamma   90.00
#
_symmetry.space_group_name_H-M   'P 1'
#
loop_
_entity.id
_entity.type
_entity.pdbx_description
1 polymer ?
#
loop_
_entity_poly.entity_id
_entity_poly.type
_entity_poly.pdbx_seq_one_letter_code
_entity_poly.pdbx_strand_id
1 'polypeptide(L)'
;GCGALNRLERDVLSRNPTVVTVCFGMNDGHYARINDEVAATYRKNLDAVVKNLDDKKIRVVIFSPPPVDEAMQPPWLSFPLKDVEYNKTLQAFRDICSEIAKKYGSTYIDIGAPILKTLAALKVGNPSPGLLRDGVHPDEKGGFVMAGAMLLAMGAEPMPYLADTTAAQLTGPDKSGVPVAGPVPVPLWMNDDDAAFAKAAGFLDVAALRLRVRGLAAGRYEVRIADAIAGLWNADELRQGVLIPGGFSNRAKRIYDVTNWKEANYFNAWRVVNLDAEKGAATDGAVQGLLQADDGFQAAIDSLNTPISGLTVTVKSTGLPENVGQNLALKKPYEASDPNVYNYGYGGLTDSSWVNENPHVFATGEKDTFPKTATVDLGKVQPLTNIYTGVPAFGSTKTVTVSLSSDNTNFTEVGTYVFKQRQEERHLFGFKTTPARYVRLTFPDHYPDEAGYNNRFSFINELEVYGPRG
;
A
#
# COMPACT_ATOMS: atom_id res chain seq x y z
N GLY A 1 16.48 -21.85 -31.98
CA GLY A 1 15.10 -21.44 -32.34
C GLY A 1 14.52 -20.60 -31.22
N CYS A 2 13.59 -19.69 -31.51
CA CYS A 2 12.93 -18.89 -30.48
C CYS A 2 12.02 -19.78 -29.62
N GLY A 3 12.22 -19.79 -28.30
CA GLY A 3 11.40 -20.60 -27.40
C GLY A 3 9.91 -20.26 -27.45
N ALA A 4 9.55 -18.99 -27.69
CA ALA A 4 8.17 -18.55 -27.84
C ALA A 4 7.53 -19.04 -29.15
N LEU A 5 8.24 -18.94 -30.28
CA LEU A 5 7.73 -19.44 -31.57
C LEU A 5 7.41 -20.94 -31.52
N ASN A 6 8.32 -21.72 -30.94
CA ASN A 6 8.18 -23.17 -30.86
C ASN A 6 6.94 -23.63 -30.06
N ARG A 7 6.38 -22.75 -29.23
CA ARG A 7 5.24 -23.05 -28.37
C ARG A 7 4.03 -22.16 -28.62
N LEU A 8 4.05 -21.33 -29.66
CA LEU A 8 2.99 -20.35 -29.94
C LEU A 8 1.63 -21.03 -30.14
N GLU A 9 1.60 -22.12 -30.91
CA GLU A 9 0.36 -22.88 -31.15
C GLU A 9 -0.21 -23.46 -29.84
N ARG A 10 0.66 -24.13 -29.06
CA ARG A 10 0.27 -24.81 -27.81
C ARG A 10 -0.14 -23.84 -26.70
N ASP A 11 0.67 -22.81 -26.45
CA ASP A 11 0.55 -21.96 -25.25
C ASP A 11 -0.33 -20.72 -25.47
N VAL A 12 -0.51 -20.28 -26.72
CA VAL A 12 -1.20 -19.02 -27.03
C VAL A 12 -2.40 -19.26 -27.94
N LEU A 13 -2.20 -19.85 -29.12
CA LEU A 13 -3.27 -19.95 -30.14
C LEU A 13 -4.36 -20.94 -29.75
N SER A 14 -4.02 -22.00 -29.00
CA SER A 14 -4.98 -22.96 -28.43
C SER A 14 -6.02 -22.31 -27.51
N ARG A 15 -5.75 -21.08 -27.03
CA ARG A 15 -6.66 -20.29 -26.18
C ARG A 15 -7.61 -19.41 -27.00
N ASN A 16 -7.55 -19.45 -28.33
CA ASN A 16 -8.35 -18.64 -29.25
C ASN A 16 -8.38 -17.14 -28.89
N PRO A 17 -7.21 -16.49 -28.71
CA PRO A 17 -7.16 -15.13 -28.21
C PRO A 17 -7.65 -14.12 -29.25
N THR A 18 -8.36 -13.09 -28.79
CA THR A 18 -8.71 -11.91 -29.63
C THR A 18 -7.65 -10.80 -29.57
N VAL A 19 -6.82 -10.83 -28.52
CA VAL A 19 -5.68 -9.94 -28.30
C VAL A 19 -4.54 -10.75 -27.71
N VAL A 20 -3.31 -10.51 -28.16
CA VAL A 20 -2.10 -11.05 -27.55
C VAL A 20 -1.17 -9.91 -27.17
N THR A 21 -0.74 -9.89 -25.92
CA THR A 21 0.35 -9.02 -25.46
C THR A 21 1.68 -9.75 -25.59
N VAL A 22 2.72 -9.05 -26.05
CA VAL A 22 4.07 -9.61 -26.24
C VAL A 22 5.05 -8.78 -25.42
N CYS A 23 5.83 -9.44 -24.56
CA CYS A 23 6.85 -8.80 -23.73
C CYS A 23 8.07 -9.72 -23.61
N PHE A 24 9.05 -9.53 -24.51
CA PHE A 24 10.30 -10.31 -24.58
C PHE A 24 11.51 -9.37 -24.58
N GLY A 25 12.71 -9.91 -24.35
CA GLY A 25 13.97 -9.16 -24.43
C GLY A 25 14.90 -9.39 -23.24
N MET A 26 14.36 -9.72 -22.05
CA MET A 26 15.19 -9.85 -20.85
C MET A 26 16.26 -10.95 -20.96
N ASN A 27 15.95 -12.07 -21.61
CA ASN A 27 16.90 -13.18 -21.78
C ASN A 27 17.55 -13.17 -23.18
N ASP A 28 16.94 -12.51 -24.15
CA ASP A 28 17.36 -12.50 -25.55
C ASP A 28 18.71 -11.79 -25.77
N GLY A 29 19.09 -10.90 -24.85
CA GLY A 29 20.38 -10.22 -24.84
C GLY A 29 21.49 -11.02 -24.16
N HIS A 30 21.18 -12.21 -23.62
CA HIS A 30 22.11 -13.07 -22.88
C HIS A 30 22.90 -12.35 -21.77
N TYR A 31 22.32 -11.29 -21.19
CA TYR A 31 22.99 -10.44 -20.20
C TYR A 31 24.35 -9.89 -20.70
N ALA A 32 24.44 -9.57 -22.00
CA ALA A 32 25.64 -9.04 -22.64
C ALA A 32 25.39 -7.67 -23.30
N ARG A 33 26.49 -6.99 -23.64
CA ARG A 33 26.46 -5.75 -24.44
C ARG A 33 25.82 -6.04 -25.80
N ILE A 34 24.99 -5.13 -26.27
CA ILE A 34 24.38 -5.21 -27.59
C ILE A 34 25.44 -5.31 -28.70
N ASN A 35 25.17 -6.15 -29.68
CA ASN A 35 25.90 -6.23 -30.93
C ASN A 35 24.93 -6.58 -32.08
N ASP A 36 25.42 -6.51 -33.32
CA ASP A 36 24.60 -6.71 -34.52
C ASP A 36 23.95 -8.10 -34.58
N GLU A 37 24.64 -9.15 -34.14
CA GLU A 37 24.11 -10.52 -34.14
C GLU A 37 22.96 -10.68 -33.15
N VAL A 38 23.11 -10.16 -31.93
CA VAL A 38 22.08 -10.17 -30.89
C VAL A 38 20.85 -9.36 -31.34
N ALA A 39 21.07 -8.15 -31.88
CA ALA A 39 20.00 -7.32 -32.43
C ALA A 39 19.25 -8.01 -33.58
N ALA A 40 19.98 -8.58 -34.53
CA ALA A 40 19.40 -9.29 -35.69
C ALA A 40 18.61 -10.53 -35.25
N THR A 41 19.13 -11.29 -34.28
CA THR A 41 18.47 -12.48 -33.74
C THR A 41 17.17 -12.12 -33.02
N TYR A 42 17.20 -11.11 -32.14
CA TYR A 42 15.99 -10.63 -31.46
C TYR A 42 14.93 -10.15 -32.46
N ARG A 43 15.34 -9.31 -33.42
CA ARG A 43 14.47 -8.80 -34.49
C ARG A 43 13.83 -9.92 -35.29
N LYS A 44 14.62 -10.88 -35.78
CA LYS A 44 14.12 -12.03 -36.54
C LYS A 44 13.08 -12.83 -35.76
N ASN A 45 13.35 -13.09 -34.49
CA ASN A 45 12.47 -13.90 -33.65
C ASN A 45 11.17 -13.16 -33.33
N LEU A 46 11.24 -11.90 -32.91
CA LEU A 46 10.06 -11.10 -32.61
C LEU A 46 9.21 -10.85 -33.88
N ASP A 47 9.85 -10.57 -35.01
CA ASP A 47 9.17 -10.41 -36.31
C ASP A 47 8.35 -11.66 -36.66
N ALA A 48 8.95 -12.85 -36.51
CA ALA A 48 8.25 -14.10 -36.76
C ALA A 48 7.08 -14.32 -35.79
N VAL A 49 7.20 -13.97 -34.50
CA VAL A 49 6.10 -14.11 -33.54
C VAL A 49 4.93 -13.22 -33.95
N VAL A 50 5.19 -11.94 -34.20
CA VAL A 50 4.16 -10.96 -34.56
C VAL A 50 3.53 -11.31 -35.90
N LYS A 51 4.33 -11.75 -36.88
CA LYS A 51 3.82 -12.20 -38.18
C LYS A 51 2.81 -13.35 -38.03
N ASN A 52 3.14 -14.37 -37.23
CA ASN A 52 2.23 -15.52 -37.05
C ASN A 52 0.89 -15.11 -36.41
N LEU A 53 0.90 -14.12 -35.52
CA LEU A 53 -0.30 -13.56 -34.91
C LEU A 53 -1.11 -12.70 -35.90
N ASP A 54 -0.43 -11.85 -36.68
CA ASP A 54 -1.06 -10.99 -37.71
C ASP A 54 -1.64 -11.78 -38.89
N ASP A 55 -0.96 -12.84 -39.34
CA ASP A 55 -1.46 -13.76 -40.37
C ASP A 55 -2.81 -14.38 -39.94
N LYS A 56 -2.99 -14.60 -38.63
CA LYS A 56 -4.23 -15.10 -38.01
C LYS A 56 -5.21 -13.98 -37.60
N LYS A 57 -4.91 -12.71 -37.93
CA LYS A 57 -5.73 -11.53 -37.64
C LYS A 57 -6.01 -11.31 -36.16
N ILE A 58 -5.06 -11.70 -35.30
CA ILE A 58 -5.11 -11.45 -33.86
C ILE A 58 -4.53 -10.07 -33.59
N ARG A 59 -5.19 -9.27 -32.74
CA ARG A 59 -4.67 -7.96 -32.34
C ARG A 59 -3.43 -8.13 -31.48
N VAL A 60 -2.34 -7.45 -31.81
CA VAL A 60 -1.08 -7.54 -31.07
C VAL A 60 -0.77 -6.23 -30.37
N VAL A 61 -0.42 -6.33 -29.09
CA VAL A 61 0.15 -5.24 -28.29
C VAL A 61 1.57 -5.65 -27.90
N ILE A 62 2.57 -4.90 -28.34
CA ILE A 62 3.98 -5.16 -28.04
C ILE A 62 4.40 -4.24 -26.89
N PHE A 63 4.62 -4.83 -25.72
CA PHE A 63 5.29 -4.14 -24.61
C PHE A 63 6.80 -4.21 -24.82
N SER A 64 7.48 -3.09 -24.58
CA SER A 64 8.94 -3.06 -24.52
C SER A 64 9.47 -4.00 -23.42
N PRO A 65 10.69 -4.55 -23.54
CA PRO A 65 11.33 -5.22 -22.43
C PRO A 65 11.37 -4.33 -21.16
N PRO A 66 11.03 -4.88 -19.98
CA PRO A 66 11.21 -4.17 -18.70
C PRO A 66 12.71 -3.96 -18.44
N PRO A 67 13.09 -3.01 -17.58
CA PRO A 67 14.49 -2.72 -17.30
C PRO A 67 15.08 -3.68 -16.27
N VAL A 68 16.40 -3.57 -16.08
CA VAL A 68 17.10 -4.12 -14.92
C VAL A 68 17.54 -3.02 -13.96
N ASP A 69 17.77 -3.39 -12.71
CA ASP A 69 18.52 -2.56 -11.76
C ASP A 69 20.02 -2.88 -11.87
N GLU A 70 20.76 -2.07 -12.61
CA GLU A 70 22.20 -2.27 -12.83
C GLU A 70 23.05 -2.10 -11.56
N ALA A 71 22.48 -1.51 -10.50
CA ALA A 71 23.16 -1.41 -9.20
C ALA A 71 23.08 -2.72 -8.40
N MET A 72 22.19 -3.64 -8.77
CA MET A 72 22.01 -4.93 -8.13
C MET A 72 22.65 -6.03 -8.97
N GLN A 73 23.46 -6.88 -8.34
CA GLN A 73 24.03 -8.05 -9.02
C GLN A 73 23.12 -9.26 -8.77
N PRO A 74 22.54 -9.86 -9.83
CA PRO A 74 21.78 -11.09 -9.67
C PRO A 74 22.69 -12.23 -9.16
N PRO A 75 22.24 -13.03 -8.19
CA PRO A 75 23.09 -14.04 -7.54
C PRO A 75 23.54 -15.18 -8.49
N TRP A 76 22.87 -15.35 -9.63
CA TRP A 76 23.23 -16.35 -10.65
C TRP A 76 24.11 -15.79 -11.79
N LEU A 77 24.43 -14.49 -11.79
CA LEU A 77 25.36 -13.90 -12.76
C LEU A 77 26.73 -13.70 -12.12
N SER A 78 27.77 -14.20 -12.81
CA SER A 78 29.16 -14.08 -12.38
C SER A 78 29.75 -12.68 -12.56
N PHE A 79 29.00 -11.73 -13.11
CA PHE A 79 29.42 -10.35 -13.33
C PHE A 79 28.27 -9.36 -13.08
N PRO A 80 28.55 -8.11 -12.68
CA PRO A 80 27.55 -7.05 -12.53
C PRO A 80 26.89 -6.64 -13.85
N LEU A 81 25.57 -6.41 -13.83
CA LEU A 81 24.81 -5.94 -15.01
C LEU A 81 25.27 -4.56 -15.51
N LYS A 82 25.76 -3.68 -14.64
CA LYS A 82 26.35 -2.39 -15.02
C LYS A 82 27.57 -2.52 -15.93
N ASP A 83 28.36 -3.60 -15.83
CA ASP A 83 29.61 -3.75 -16.58
C ASP A 83 29.34 -4.05 -18.06
N VAL A 84 28.16 -4.58 -18.36
CA VAL A 84 27.65 -4.83 -19.71
C VAL A 84 26.62 -3.80 -20.16
N GLU A 85 26.32 -2.79 -19.32
CA GLU A 85 25.36 -1.72 -19.61
C GLU A 85 24.03 -2.29 -20.13
N TYR A 86 23.49 -3.31 -19.44
CA TYR A 86 22.41 -4.14 -19.98
C TYR A 86 21.14 -3.36 -20.31
N ASN A 87 20.85 -2.25 -19.61
CA ASN A 87 19.74 -1.38 -19.98
C ASN A 87 19.91 -0.74 -21.37
N LYS A 88 21.14 -0.58 -21.90
CA LYS A 88 21.37 -0.18 -23.30
C LYS A 88 21.01 -1.28 -24.29
N THR A 89 21.27 -2.54 -23.95
CA THR A 89 20.81 -3.70 -24.75
C THR A 89 19.29 -3.75 -24.79
N LEU A 90 18.66 -3.60 -23.62
CA LEU A 90 17.20 -3.55 -23.53
C LEU A 90 16.64 -2.36 -24.30
N GLN A 91 17.28 -1.18 -24.27
CA GLN A 91 16.90 -0.02 -25.08
C GLN A 91 16.91 -0.33 -26.58
N ALA A 92 17.97 -0.94 -27.11
CA ALA A 92 18.02 -1.35 -28.51
C ALA A 92 16.88 -2.33 -28.87
N PHE A 93 16.49 -3.21 -27.94
CA PHE A 93 15.32 -4.07 -28.13
C PHE A 93 14.00 -3.29 -28.09
N ARG A 94 13.88 -2.20 -27.32
CA ARG A 94 12.71 -1.31 -27.35
C ARG A 94 12.53 -0.70 -28.73
N ASP A 95 13.61 -0.25 -29.35
CA ASP A 95 13.61 0.33 -30.69
C ASP A 95 13.16 -0.72 -31.73
N ILE A 96 13.69 -1.95 -31.63
CA ILE A 96 13.27 -3.08 -32.48
C ILE A 96 11.78 -3.42 -32.30
N CYS A 97 11.27 -3.44 -31.06
CA CYS A 97 9.84 -3.63 -30.80
C CYS A 97 8.98 -2.57 -31.48
N SER A 98 9.38 -1.30 -31.40
CA SER A 98 8.67 -0.17 -32.02
C SER A 98 8.64 -0.31 -33.55
N GLU A 99 9.76 -0.67 -34.15
CA GLU A 99 9.85 -0.88 -35.60
C GLU A 99 8.98 -2.05 -36.07
N ILE A 100 8.97 -3.16 -35.33
CA ILE A 100 8.12 -4.33 -35.66
C ILE A 100 6.65 -3.98 -35.49
N ALA A 101 6.28 -3.27 -34.42
CA ALA A 101 4.91 -2.81 -34.24
C ALA A 101 4.45 -1.95 -35.42
N LYS A 102 5.29 -1.00 -35.84
CA LYS A 102 5.03 -0.16 -37.02
C LYS A 102 4.88 -0.99 -38.31
N LYS A 103 5.70 -2.02 -38.50
CA LYS A 103 5.65 -2.92 -39.67
C LYS A 103 4.30 -3.63 -39.81
N TYR A 104 3.73 -4.12 -38.70
CA TYR A 104 2.48 -4.88 -38.70
C TYR A 104 1.24 -4.04 -38.34
N GLY A 105 1.40 -2.75 -38.07
CA GLY A 105 0.30 -1.90 -37.58
C GLY A 105 -0.18 -2.28 -36.17
N SER A 106 0.67 -2.93 -35.38
CA SER A 106 0.40 -3.31 -33.99
C SER A 106 0.58 -2.13 -33.04
N THR A 107 -0.02 -2.21 -31.85
CA THR A 107 0.23 -1.22 -30.80
C THR A 107 1.59 -1.48 -30.15
N TYR A 108 2.42 -0.45 -30.02
CA TYR A 108 3.65 -0.49 -29.22
C TYR A 108 3.48 0.33 -27.94
N ILE A 109 3.90 -0.24 -26.81
CA ILE A 109 3.87 0.42 -25.50
C ILE A 109 5.24 0.27 -24.84
N ASP A 110 5.89 1.40 -24.54
CA ASP A 110 7.10 1.43 -23.73
C ASP A 110 6.76 1.39 -22.24
N ILE A 111 7.04 0.27 -21.60
CA ILE A 111 6.98 0.09 -20.14
C ILE A 111 8.36 0.24 -19.49
N GLY A 112 9.44 0.16 -20.26
CA GLY A 112 10.79 0.13 -19.74
C GLY A 112 11.24 1.49 -19.19
N ALA A 113 10.98 2.56 -19.94
CA ALA A 113 11.28 3.93 -19.49
C ALA A 113 10.50 4.35 -18.21
N PRO A 114 9.17 4.16 -18.11
CA PRO A 114 8.44 4.54 -16.90
C PRO A 114 8.85 3.72 -15.66
N ILE A 115 9.17 2.42 -15.81
CA ILE A 115 9.69 1.61 -14.70
C ILE A 115 11.06 2.14 -14.23
N LEU A 116 11.99 2.46 -15.15
CA LEU A 116 13.29 3.06 -14.80
C LEU A 116 13.14 4.39 -14.06
N LYS A 117 12.26 5.26 -14.55
CA LYS A 117 11.96 6.55 -13.91
C LYS A 117 11.45 6.35 -12.49
N THR A 118 10.54 5.38 -12.31
CA THR A 118 9.98 5.05 -10.98
C THR A 118 11.05 4.51 -10.05
N LEU A 119 11.88 3.57 -10.53
CA LEU A 119 13.01 3.02 -9.76
C LEU A 119 13.99 4.11 -9.32
N ALA A 120 14.36 5.03 -10.22
CA ALA A 120 15.24 6.15 -9.89
C ALA A 120 14.65 7.07 -8.82
N ALA A 121 13.34 7.36 -8.89
CA ALA A 121 12.66 8.18 -7.88
C ALA A 121 12.61 7.47 -6.51
N LEU A 122 12.30 6.17 -6.49
CA LEU A 122 12.26 5.37 -5.26
C LEU A 122 13.63 5.20 -4.61
N LYS A 123 14.73 5.32 -5.38
CA LYS A 123 16.08 5.23 -4.85
C LYS A 123 16.57 6.46 -4.10
N VAL A 124 15.87 7.60 -4.21
CA VAL A 124 16.22 8.82 -3.49
C VAL A 124 16.05 8.59 -1.99
N GLY A 125 17.17 8.53 -1.26
CA GLY A 125 17.17 8.29 0.20
C GLY A 125 16.98 6.81 0.62
N ASN A 126 16.78 5.90 -0.33
CA ASN A 126 16.68 4.45 -0.10
C ASN A 126 17.38 3.67 -1.24
N PRO A 127 18.65 3.29 -1.11
CA PRO A 127 19.40 2.68 -2.22
C PRO A 127 18.87 1.31 -2.68
N SER A 128 18.04 0.64 -1.86
CA SER A 128 17.48 -0.68 -2.14
C SER A 128 15.98 -0.71 -1.82
N PRO A 129 15.15 -0.01 -2.60
CA PRO A 129 13.74 0.19 -2.24
C PRO A 129 12.89 -1.09 -2.27
N GLY A 130 13.38 -2.19 -2.87
CA GLY A 130 12.49 -3.21 -3.43
C GLY A 130 11.94 -2.75 -4.79
N LEU A 131 11.45 -3.66 -5.62
CA LEU A 131 10.87 -3.52 -6.98
C LEU A 131 11.37 -4.66 -7.86
N LEU A 132 12.69 -4.86 -7.95
CA LEU A 132 13.31 -6.00 -8.62
C LEU A 132 14.08 -6.82 -7.58
N ARG A 133 13.59 -8.01 -7.23
CA ARG A 133 14.07 -8.82 -6.09
C ARG A 133 15.56 -9.20 -6.17
N ASP A 134 16.09 -9.23 -7.38
CA ASP A 134 17.43 -9.72 -7.75
C ASP A 134 18.06 -8.83 -8.84
N GLY A 135 17.48 -7.66 -9.09
CA GLY A 135 17.88 -6.75 -10.16
C GLY A 135 17.27 -7.05 -11.53
N VAL A 136 16.56 -8.17 -11.69
CA VAL A 136 15.93 -8.58 -12.96
C VAL A 136 14.44 -8.86 -12.80
N HIS A 137 14.04 -9.67 -11.81
CA HIS A 137 12.67 -10.14 -11.65
C HIS A 137 11.88 -9.24 -10.70
N PRO A 138 10.71 -8.75 -11.12
CA PRO A 138 9.81 -8.03 -10.23
C PRO A 138 9.44 -8.85 -8.99
N ASP A 139 9.37 -8.17 -7.85
CA ASP A 139 8.59 -8.62 -6.69
C ASP A 139 7.13 -8.14 -6.83
N GLU A 140 6.32 -8.29 -5.78
CA GLU A 140 4.93 -7.82 -5.76
C GLU A 140 4.82 -6.30 -6.04
N LYS A 141 5.67 -5.50 -5.39
CA LYS A 141 5.73 -4.05 -5.56
C LYS A 141 6.10 -3.69 -7.02
N GLY A 142 7.06 -4.40 -7.60
CA GLY A 142 7.42 -4.29 -9.01
C GLY A 142 6.30 -4.70 -9.96
N GLY A 143 5.50 -5.69 -9.57
CA GLY A 143 4.26 -6.08 -10.25
C GLY A 143 3.29 -4.90 -10.37
N PHE A 144 3.04 -4.15 -9.30
CA PHE A 144 2.18 -2.96 -9.33
C PHE A 144 2.73 -1.84 -10.22
N VAL A 145 4.04 -1.58 -10.17
CA VAL A 145 4.68 -0.58 -11.04
C VAL A 145 4.56 -0.98 -12.51
N MET A 146 4.80 -2.24 -12.83
CA MET A 146 4.69 -2.78 -14.20
C MET A 146 3.25 -2.78 -14.70
N ALA A 147 2.29 -3.19 -13.87
CA ALA A 147 0.87 -3.13 -14.19
C ALA A 147 0.41 -1.70 -14.47
N GLY A 148 0.85 -0.73 -13.67
CA GLY A 148 0.58 0.69 -13.89
C GLY A 148 1.14 1.20 -15.21
N ALA A 149 2.41 0.90 -15.49
CA ALA A 149 3.04 1.27 -16.76
C ALA A 149 2.28 0.70 -17.97
N MET A 150 1.82 -0.54 -17.88
CA MET A 150 1.02 -1.18 -18.93
C MET A 150 -0.35 -0.52 -19.09
N LEU A 151 -1.13 -0.41 -18.01
CA LEU A 151 -2.52 0.07 -18.05
C LEU A 151 -2.61 1.54 -18.47
N LEU A 152 -1.76 2.40 -17.89
CA LEU A 152 -1.73 3.82 -18.25
C LEU A 152 -1.41 4.02 -19.73
N ALA A 153 -0.43 3.27 -20.26
CA ALA A 153 -0.06 3.39 -21.66
C ALA A 153 -1.04 2.70 -22.62
N MET A 154 -1.87 1.76 -22.14
CA MET A 154 -3.03 1.25 -22.87
C MET A 154 -4.22 2.23 -22.85
N GLY A 155 -4.12 3.37 -22.15
CA GLY A 155 -5.15 4.40 -22.09
C GLY A 155 -6.21 4.14 -21.02
N ALA A 156 -5.85 3.45 -19.93
CA ALA A 156 -6.75 3.30 -18.79
C ALA A 156 -7.22 4.68 -18.28
N GLU A 157 -8.54 4.85 -18.17
CA GLU A 157 -9.14 6.09 -17.68
C GLU A 157 -9.03 6.17 -16.15
N PRO A 158 -8.93 7.38 -15.59
CA PRO A 158 -8.94 7.54 -14.14
C PRO A 158 -10.21 6.96 -13.53
N MET A 159 -10.06 6.34 -12.36
CA MET A 159 -11.21 5.90 -11.59
C MET A 159 -12.12 7.11 -11.25
N PRO A 160 -13.45 6.90 -11.19
CA PRO A 160 -14.39 7.96 -10.88
C PRO A 160 -14.20 8.47 -9.46
N TYR A 161 -14.72 9.66 -9.19
CA TYR A 161 -14.78 10.19 -7.83
C TYR A 161 -15.71 9.31 -6.98
N LEU A 162 -15.21 8.91 -5.81
CA LEU A 162 -16.05 8.45 -4.70
C LEU A 162 -17.00 9.58 -4.28
N ALA A 163 -16.45 10.79 -4.13
CA ALA A 163 -17.23 12.00 -3.97
C ALA A 163 -16.40 13.24 -4.33
N ASP A 164 -17.09 14.26 -4.82
CA ASP A 164 -16.52 15.57 -5.10
C ASP A 164 -17.44 16.66 -4.53
N THR A 165 -17.16 17.10 -3.31
CA THR A 165 -18.10 17.89 -2.50
C THR A 165 -17.45 19.07 -1.79
N THR A 166 -18.22 19.78 -0.97
CA THR A 166 -17.78 20.90 -0.12
C THR A 166 -18.16 20.64 1.33
N ALA A 167 -17.45 21.28 2.27
CA ALA A 167 -17.75 21.21 3.69
C ALA A 167 -19.19 21.62 4.02
N ALA A 168 -19.75 22.58 3.26
CA ALA A 168 -21.13 23.04 3.42
C ALA A 168 -22.18 21.96 3.06
N GLN A 169 -21.80 20.98 2.23
CA GLN A 169 -22.67 19.89 1.78
C GLN A 169 -22.53 18.62 2.65
N LEU A 170 -21.68 18.64 3.67
CA LEU A 170 -21.55 17.51 4.59
C LEU A 170 -22.81 17.35 5.45
N THR A 171 -23.21 16.10 5.64
CA THR A 171 -24.43 15.68 6.32
C THR A 171 -24.15 15.17 7.73
N GLY A 172 -25.23 14.88 8.48
CA GLY A 172 -25.13 14.39 9.86
C GLY A 172 -24.97 15.50 10.90
N PRO A 173 -25.14 15.16 12.19
CA PRO A 173 -25.14 16.13 13.29
C PRO A 173 -23.78 16.81 13.50
N ASP A 174 -22.69 16.12 13.17
CA ASP A 174 -21.31 16.60 13.29
C ASP A 174 -20.72 17.14 11.97
N LYS A 175 -21.54 17.25 10.91
CA LYS A 175 -21.11 17.71 9.58
C LYS A 175 -19.93 16.92 9.01
N SER A 176 -19.91 15.60 9.20
CA SER A 176 -18.85 14.72 8.70
C SER A 176 -19.28 13.82 7.53
N GLY A 177 -20.58 13.59 7.33
CA GLY A 177 -21.08 12.66 6.32
C GLY A 177 -20.88 13.17 4.90
N VAL A 178 -20.21 12.39 4.06
CA VAL A 178 -19.96 12.72 2.66
C VAL A 178 -21.06 12.13 1.79
N PRO A 179 -21.77 12.93 0.98
CA PRO A 179 -22.73 12.42 0.02
C PRO A 179 -21.99 11.67 -1.11
N VAL A 180 -22.18 10.35 -1.17
CA VAL A 180 -21.66 9.50 -2.25
C VAL A 180 -22.74 9.31 -3.30
N ALA A 181 -22.39 9.53 -4.57
CA ALA A 181 -23.32 9.39 -5.68
C ALA A 181 -23.20 8.03 -6.36
N GLY A 182 -24.33 7.31 -6.45
CA GLY A 182 -24.47 6.10 -7.25
C GLY A 182 -23.62 4.91 -6.79
N PRO A 183 -23.61 3.83 -7.60
CA PRO A 183 -22.72 2.70 -7.37
C PRO A 183 -21.27 3.08 -7.67
N VAL A 184 -20.36 2.72 -6.76
CA VAL A 184 -18.92 3.01 -6.84
C VAL A 184 -18.19 1.76 -7.34
N PRO A 185 -17.30 1.85 -8.34
CA PRO A 185 -16.52 0.69 -8.77
C PRO A 185 -15.61 0.18 -7.65
N VAL A 186 -15.30 -1.12 -7.67
CA VAL A 186 -14.39 -1.71 -6.66
C VAL A 186 -12.95 -1.27 -6.99
N PRO A 187 -12.25 -0.54 -6.11
CA PRO A 187 -10.84 -0.20 -6.33
C PRO A 187 -9.96 -1.43 -6.25
N LEU A 188 -8.77 -1.35 -6.86
CA LEU A 188 -7.77 -2.39 -6.74
C LEU A 188 -7.26 -2.47 -5.29
N TRP A 189 -7.27 -3.66 -4.73
CA TRP A 189 -6.71 -3.87 -3.40
C TRP A 189 -5.18 -3.77 -3.44
N MET A 190 -4.65 -3.00 -2.49
CA MET A 190 -3.22 -2.82 -2.24
C MET A 190 -3.05 -2.70 -0.73
N ASN A 191 -2.01 -3.31 -0.18
CA ASN A 191 -1.55 -2.92 1.16
C ASN A 191 -0.87 -1.53 1.08
N ASP A 192 -0.62 -0.88 2.23
CA ASP A 192 -0.04 0.47 2.27
C ASP A 192 1.33 0.56 1.58
N ASP A 193 2.10 -0.51 1.73
CA ASP A 193 3.44 -0.68 1.23
C ASP A 193 3.47 -0.73 -0.31
N ASP A 194 2.52 -1.43 -0.93
CA ASP A 194 2.36 -1.52 -2.38
C ASP A 194 1.73 -0.25 -2.95
N ALA A 195 0.80 0.36 -2.21
CA ALA A 195 0.18 1.62 -2.61
C ALA A 195 1.21 2.76 -2.75
N ALA A 196 2.27 2.76 -1.93
CA ALA A 196 3.38 3.71 -2.08
C ALA A 196 4.12 3.56 -3.42
N PHE A 197 4.33 2.33 -3.89
CA PHE A 197 4.98 2.03 -5.17
C PHE A 197 4.05 2.35 -6.34
N ALA A 198 2.78 1.96 -6.23
CA ALA A 198 1.76 2.33 -7.20
C ALA A 198 1.64 3.87 -7.32
N LYS A 199 1.74 4.61 -6.22
CA LYS A 199 1.77 6.08 -6.23
C LYS A 199 2.99 6.64 -6.96
N ALA A 200 4.18 6.12 -6.67
CA ALA A 200 5.42 6.55 -7.33
C ALA A 200 5.39 6.31 -8.84
N ALA A 201 4.68 5.26 -9.29
CA ALA A 201 4.46 4.95 -10.70
C ALA A 201 3.32 5.73 -11.36
N GLY A 202 2.53 6.51 -10.60
CA GLY A 202 1.32 7.17 -11.08
C GLY A 202 0.13 6.22 -11.29
N PHE A 203 0.22 4.96 -10.86
CA PHE A 203 -0.81 3.94 -11.08
C PHE A 203 -2.09 4.19 -10.28
N LEU A 204 -2.00 4.85 -9.12
CA LEU A 204 -3.17 5.05 -8.26
C LEU A 204 -4.31 5.81 -8.97
N ASP A 205 -4.02 6.68 -9.95
CA ASP A 205 -5.08 7.43 -10.64
C ASP A 205 -6.11 6.54 -11.35
N VAL A 206 -5.70 5.35 -11.80
CA VAL A 206 -6.54 4.37 -12.50
C VAL A 206 -6.88 3.15 -11.64
N ALA A 207 -6.41 3.10 -10.40
CA ALA A 207 -6.55 1.94 -9.50
C ALA A 207 -7.22 2.26 -8.15
N ALA A 208 -7.23 3.53 -7.75
CA ALA A 208 -7.74 4.01 -6.48
C ALA A 208 -8.94 4.96 -6.67
N LEU A 209 -9.84 5.01 -5.69
CA LEU A 209 -10.97 5.95 -5.72
C LEU A 209 -10.50 7.37 -5.41
N ARG A 210 -11.17 8.38 -5.98
CA ARG A 210 -10.84 9.78 -5.71
C ARG A 210 -11.85 10.43 -4.78
N LEU A 211 -11.40 11.02 -3.67
CA LEU A 211 -12.24 11.81 -2.76
C LEU A 211 -11.77 13.27 -2.75
N ARG A 212 -12.68 14.21 -2.95
CA ARG A 212 -12.39 15.64 -2.85
C ARG A 212 -13.41 16.37 -2.01
N VAL A 213 -12.94 17.12 -1.02
CA VAL A 213 -13.76 17.95 -0.13
C VAL A 213 -13.14 19.34 -0.01
N ARG A 214 -13.83 20.36 -0.51
CA ARG A 214 -13.37 21.76 -0.45
C ARG A 214 -13.96 22.50 0.74
N GLY A 215 -13.24 23.51 1.24
CA GLY A 215 -13.75 24.43 2.27
C GLY A 215 -13.73 23.88 3.69
N LEU A 216 -13.01 22.78 3.93
CA LEU A 216 -12.68 22.32 5.27
C LEU A 216 -11.77 23.34 5.96
N ALA A 217 -11.94 23.51 7.28
CA ALA A 217 -11.02 24.31 8.08
C ALA A 217 -9.63 23.65 8.14
N ALA A 218 -8.58 24.44 8.33
CA ALA A 218 -7.23 23.90 8.48
C ALA A 218 -7.16 22.88 9.63
N GLY A 219 -6.57 21.72 9.37
CA GLY A 219 -6.51 20.61 10.31
C GLY A 219 -6.31 19.28 9.61
N ARG A 220 -6.21 18.22 10.41
CA ARG A 220 -6.23 16.82 9.94
C ARG A 220 -7.62 16.24 10.04
N TYR A 221 -7.90 15.36 9.08
CA TYR A 221 -9.18 14.70 8.91
C TYR A 221 -8.95 13.21 8.75
N GLU A 222 -9.70 12.43 9.52
CA GLU A 222 -9.88 11.00 9.31
C GLU A 222 -10.98 10.80 8.28
N VAL A 223 -10.68 10.01 7.25
CA VAL A 223 -11.68 9.55 6.30
C VAL A 223 -11.98 8.10 6.61
N ARG A 224 -13.26 7.79 6.80
CA ARG A 224 -13.75 6.42 6.89
C ARG A 224 -14.61 6.07 5.70
N ILE A 225 -14.50 4.82 5.27
CA ILE A 225 -15.36 4.21 4.26
C ILE A 225 -15.98 2.97 4.89
N ALA A 226 -17.31 2.95 4.99
CA ALA A 226 -18.03 2.09 5.91
C ALA A 226 -17.42 2.20 7.32
N ASP A 227 -17.04 1.08 7.94
CA ASP A 227 -16.48 1.03 9.29
C ASP A 227 -14.94 1.14 9.32
N ALA A 228 -14.28 1.09 8.15
CA ALA A 228 -12.83 1.08 8.04
C ALA A 228 -12.25 2.50 7.91
N ILE A 229 -11.12 2.75 8.58
CA ILE A 229 -10.30 3.94 8.36
C ILE A 229 -9.64 3.81 6.98
N ALA A 230 -9.94 4.73 6.07
CA ALA A 230 -9.35 4.79 4.75
C ALA A 230 -8.02 5.58 4.74
N GLY A 231 -7.87 6.53 5.67
CA GLY A 231 -6.63 7.27 5.87
C GLY A 231 -6.81 8.62 6.56
N LEU A 232 -5.69 9.33 6.72
CA LEU A 232 -5.61 10.65 7.34
C LEU A 232 -5.03 11.66 6.34
N TRP A 233 -5.75 12.76 6.13
CA TRP A 233 -5.34 13.83 5.22
C TRP A 233 -5.56 15.19 5.85
N ASN A 234 -4.88 16.21 5.37
CA ASN A 234 -5.20 17.58 5.73
C ASN A 234 -6.26 18.21 4.81
N ALA A 235 -6.71 19.41 5.16
CA ALA A 235 -7.70 20.16 4.39
C ALA A 235 -7.24 20.43 2.96
N ASP A 236 -5.96 20.77 2.75
CA ASP A 236 -5.45 21.06 1.41
C ASP A 236 -5.39 19.82 0.50
N GLU A 237 -4.96 18.67 1.04
CA GLU A 237 -4.96 17.38 0.33
C GLU A 237 -6.37 16.99 -0.10
N LEU A 238 -7.35 17.07 0.81
CA LEU A 238 -8.75 16.81 0.50
C LEU A 238 -9.32 17.82 -0.49
N ARG A 239 -8.88 19.09 -0.46
CA ARG A 239 -9.26 20.11 -1.44
C ARG A 239 -8.73 19.79 -2.83
N GLN A 240 -7.49 19.30 -2.93
CA GLN A 240 -6.86 18.89 -4.20
C GLN A 240 -7.51 17.60 -4.75
N GLY A 241 -7.87 16.68 -3.86
CA GLY A 241 -8.43 15.38 -4.18
C GLY A 241 -7.43 14.28 -3.86
N VAL A 242 -7.80 13.40 -2.93
CA VAL A 242 -6.96 12.30 -2.47
C VAL A 242 -7.34 11.01 -3.19
N LEU A 243 -6.34 10.16 -3.41
CA LEU A 243 -6.51 8.82 -3.98
C LEU A 243 -6.53 7.81 -2.84
N ILE A 244 -7.56 6.97 -2.82
CA ILE A 244 -7.83 5.98 -1.77
C ILE A 244 -7.75 4.57 -2.40
N PRO A 245 -6.62 3.86 -2.22
CA PRO A 245 -6.45 2.47 -2.67
C PRO A 245 -7.48 1.54 -2.02
N GLY A 246 -7.69 0.35 -2.58
CA GLY A 246 -8.72 -0.58 -2.11
C GLY A 246 -8.42 -1.30 -0.80
N GLY A 247 -7.36 -0.92 -0.07
CA GLY A 247 -6.95 -1.57 1.19
C GLY A 247 -8.06 -1.62 2.27
N PHE A 248 -8.98 -0.66 2.26
CA PHE A 248 -10.13 -0.60 3.17
C PHE A 248 -11.23 -1.64 2.86
N SER A 249 -11.22 -2.26 1.67
CA SER A 249 -12.35 -3.05 1.17
C SER A 249 -12.08 -4.56 1.23
N ASN A 250 -12.82 -5.27 2.09
CA ASN A 250 -12.81 -6.73 2.15
C ASN A 250 -13.21 -7.37 0.79
N ARG A 251 -14.10 -6.70 0.04
CA ARG A 251 -14.49 -7.15 -1.31
C ARG A 251 -13.33 -7.01 -2.29
N ALA A 252 -12.62 -5.89 -2.27
CA ALA A 252 -11.43 -5.70 -3.10
C ALA A 252 -10.35 -6.74 -2.76
N LYS A 253 -10.11 -6.99 -1.47
CA LYS A 253 -9.19 -8.05 -1.01
C LYS A 253 -9.62 -9.42 -1.53
N ARG A 254 -10.92 -9.72 -1.50
CA ARG A 254 -11.44 -10.99 -2.01
C ARG A 254 -11.21 -11.15 -3.51
N ILE A 255 -11.39 -10.09 -4.31
CA ILE A 255 -11.09 -10.11 -5.75
C ILE A 255 -9.59 -10.38 -5.97
N TYR A 256 -8.73 -9.69 -5.24
CA TYR A 256 -7.27 -9.91 -5.29
C TYR A 256 -6.90 -11.36 -4.96
N ASP A 257 -7.47 -11.94 -3.89
CA ASP A 257 -7.18 -13.33 -3.50
C ASP A 257 -7.64 -14.34 -4.54
N VAL A 258 -8.87 -14.18 -5.04
CA VAL A 258 -9.43 -15.08 -6.06
C VAL A 258 -8.65 -14.98 -7.37
N THR A 259 -8.17 -13.79 -7.73
CA THR A 259 -7.30 -13.59 -8.91
C THR A 259 -5.98 -14.34 -8.73
N ASN A 260 -5.34 -14.26 -7.57
CA ASN A 260 -4.12 -15.02 -7.30
C ASN A 260 -4.34 -16.54 -7.33
N TRP A 261 -5.48 -17.03 -6.81
CA TRP A 261 -5.83 -18.45 -6.90
C TRP A 261 -6.08 -18.90 -8.32
N LYS A 262 -6.75 -18.06 -9.12
CA LYS A 262 -6.95 -18.28 -10.55
C LYS A 262 -5.62 -18.45 -11.27
N GLU A 263 -4.69 -17.51 -11.08
CA GLU A 263 -3.35 -17.56 -11.69
C GLU A 263 -2.56 -18.81 -11.27
N ALA A 264 -2.57 -19.15 -9.96
CA ALA A 264 -1.91 -20.36 -9.47
C ALA A 264 -2.53 -21.64 -10.04
N ASN A 265 -3.86 -21.68 -10.16
CA ASN A 265 -4.61 -22.79 -10.74
C ASN A 265 -4.29 -22.96 -12.23
N TYR A 266 -4.31 -21.87 -13.00
CA TYR A 266 -3.92 -21.88 -14.42
C TYR A 266 -2.46 -22.30 -14.59
N PHE A 267 -1.55 -21.83 -13.74
CA PHE A 267 -0.14 -22.25 -13.76
C PHE A 267 -0.01 -23.76 -13.52
N ASN A 268 -0.76 -24.34 -12.59
CA ASN A 268 -0.75 -25.79 -12.37
C ASN A 268 -1.27 -26.55 -13.60
N ALA A 269 -2.38 -26.10 -14.19
CA ALA A 269 -2.92 -26.70 -15.40
C ALA A 269 -1.90 -26.65 -16.54
N TRP A 270 -1.39 -25.46 -16.84
CA TRP A 270 -0.50 -25.20 -17.96
C TRP A 270 0.90 -25.76 -17.74
N ARG A 271 1.60 -25.35 -16.68
CA ARG A 271 3.04 -25.61 -16.49
C ARG A 271 3.31 -26.94 -15.81
N VAL A 272 2.54 -27.30 -14.78
CA VAL A 272 2.83 -28.46 -13.94
C VAL A 272 2.29 -29.73 -14.59
N VAL A 273 1.01 -29.76 -14.96
CA VAL A 273 0.37 -30.96 -15.49
C VAL A 273 0.56 -31.06 -17.01
N ASN A 274 0.24 -30.00 -17.75
CA ASN A 274 0.23 -30.07 -19.22
C ASN A 274 1.64 -30.09 -19.86
N LEU A 275 2.72 -29.73 -19.16
CA LEU A 275 4.08 -29.86 -19.70
C LEU A 275 4.87 -31.08 -19.19
N ASP A 276 4.32 -31.88 -18.28
CA ASP A 276 4.98 -33.10 -17.81
C ASP A 276 5.19 -34.14 -18.93
N ALA A 277 6.20 -35.00 -18.80
CA ALA A 277 6.48 -36.05 -19.78
C ALA A 277 5.44 -37.19 -19.74
N GLU A 278 4.83 -37.47 -18.58
CA GLU A 278 3.82 -38.51 -18.43
C GLU A 278 2.44 -37.97 -18.83
N LYS A 279 1.92 -38.46 -19.96
CA LYS A 279 0.64 -38.04 -20.55
C LYS A 279 -0.35 -39.20 -20.63
N GLY A 280 -1.63 -38.88 -20.51
CA GLY A 280 -2.73 -39.80 -20.74
C GLY A 280 -4.06 -39.27 -20.24
N ALA A 281 -5.12 -40.06 -20.40
CA ALA A 281 -6.49 -39.64 -20.10
C ALA A 281 -6.68 -39.07 -18.68
N ALA A 282 -5.94 -39.58 -17.69
CA ALA A 282 -6.01 -39.06 -16.32
C ALA A 282 -5.41 -37.65 -16.18
N THR A 283 -4.26 -37.38 -16.80
CA THR A 283 -3.66 -36.04 -16.76
C THR A 283 -4.44 -35.06 -17.63
N ASP A 284 -4.99 -35.50 -18.77
CA ASP A 284 -5.92 -34.70 -19.58
C ASP A 284 -7.16 -34.31 -18.77
N GLY A 285 -7.75 -35.25 -18.02
CA GLY A 285 -8.87 -34.98 -17.11
C GLY A 285 -8.52 -33.99 -15.99
N ALA A 286 -7.30 -34.07 -15.45
CA ALA A 286 -6.82 -33.09 -14.47
C ALA A 286 -6.67 -31.69 -15.08
N VAL A 287 -6.11 -31.56 -16.30
CA VAL A 287 -6.04 -30.27 -17.01
C VAL A 287 -7.44 -29.71 -17.24
N GLN A 288 -8.39 -30.53 -17.71
CA GLN A 288 -9.78 -30.10 -17.92
C GLN A 288 -10.44 -29.62 -16.62
N GLY A 289 -10.30 -30.36 -15.52
CA GLY A 289 -10.85 -29.97 -14.22
C GLY A 289 -10.26 -28.66 -13.69
N LEU A 290 -8.96 -28.45 -13.85
CA LEU A 290 -8.31 -27.20 -13.48
C LEU A 290 -8.78 -26.04 -14.36
N LEU A 291 -8.92 -26.23 -15.67
CA LEU A 291 -9.47 -25.19 -16.56
C LEU A 291 -10.95 -24.87 -16.25
N GLN A 292 -11.74 -25.85 -15.84
CA GLN A 292 -13.11 -25.60 -15.36
C GLN A 292 -13.12 -24.80 -14.06
N ALA A 293 -12.20 -25.09 -13.13
CA ALA A 293 -12.02 -24.28 -11.92
C ALA A 293 -11.56 -22.86 -12.26
N ASP A 294 -10.71 -22.71 -13.28
CA ASP A 294 -10.25 -21.41 -13.80
C ASP A 294 -11.42 -20.52 -14.27
N ASP A 295 -12.39 -21.12 -14.97
CA ASP A 295 -13.64 -20.45 -15.37
C ASP A 295 -14.50 -20.09 -14.14
N GLY A 296 -14.56 -20.97 -13.14
CA GLY A 296 -15.26 -20.72 -11.88
C GLY A 296 -14.67 -19.55 -11.09
N PHE A 297 -13.34 -19.42 -11.04
CA PHE A 297 -12.68 -18.27 -10.44
C PHE A 297 -12.97 -16.98 -11.21
N GLN A 298 -13.00 -17.02 -12.54
CA GLN A 298 -13.36 -15.84 -13.35
C GLN A 298 -14.80 -15.39 -13.05
N ALA A 299 -15.77 -16.31 -13.01
CA ALA A 299 -17.15 -15.99 -12.67
C ALA A 299 -17.29 -15.38 -11.26
N ALA A 300 -16.48 -15.86 -10.31
CA ALA A 300 -16.42 -15.28 -8.96
C ALA A 300 -15.85 -13.85 -8.97
N ILE A 301 -14.77 -13.60 -9.74
CA ILE A 301 -14.20 -12.26 -9.92
C ILE A 301 -15.25 -11.32 -10.52
N ASP A 302 -15.92 -11.72 -11.59
CA ASP A 302 -16.92 -10.89 -12.29
C ASP A 302 -18.08 -10.53 -11.35
N SER A 303 -18.57 -11.50 -10.58
CA SER A 303 -19.63 -11.29 -9.58
C SER A 303 -19.19 -10.31 -8.49
N LEU A 304 -18.00 -10.51 -7.93
CA LEU A 304 -17.44 -9.66 -6.87
C LEU A 304 -17.13 -8.24 -7.36
N ASN A 305 -16.80 -8.06 -8.64
CA ASN A 305 -16.47 -6.77 -9.23
C ASN A 305 -17.69 -5.88 -9.54
N THR A 306 -18.89 -6.30 -9.14
CA THR A 306 -20.11 -5.47 -9.25
C THR A 306 -19.97 -4.20 -8.40
N PRO A 307 -20.29 -3.01 -8.96
CA PRO A 307 -20.22 -1.73 -8.25
C PRO A 307 -20.95 -1.73 -6.90
N ILE A 308 -20.36 -1.06 -5.91
CA ILE A 308 -20.80 -0.99 -4.52
C ILE A 308 -21.84 0.13 -4.37
N SER A 309 -23.03 -0.21 -3.87
CA SER A 309 -24.09 0.76 -3.56
C SER A 309 -24.20 1.01 -2.05
N GLY A 310 -24.68 2.20 -1.67
CA GLY A 310 -24.95 2.52 -0.26
C GLY A 310 -23.70 2.67 0.63
N LEU A 311 -22.57 3.05 0.03
CA LEU A 311 -21.32 3.22 0.75
C LEU A 311 -21.38 4.45 1.65
N THR A 312 -21.24 4.26 2.96
CA THR A 312 -21.11 5.37 3.92
C THR A 312 -19.69 5.90 3.90
N VAL A 313 -19.53 7.22 3.81
CA VAL A 313 -18.22 7.87 3.88
C VAL A 313 -18.30 9.03 4.87
N THR A 314 -17.32 9.13 5.76
CA THR A 314 -17.20 10.26 6.68
C THR A 314 -15.84 10.92 6.54
N VAL A 315 -15.80 12.24 6.73
CA VAL A 315 -14.60 13.06 6.80
C VAL A 315 -14.69 13.86 8.09
N LYS A 316 -13.96 13.41 9.11
CA LYS A 316 -14.09 13.95 10.47
C LYS A 316 -12.78 14.61 10.89
N SER A 317 -12.86 15.84 11.39
CA SER A 317 -11.69 16.50 11.97
C SER A 317 -11.17 15.71 13.16
N THR A 318 -9.86 15.47 13.21
CA THR A 318 -9.22 14.79 14.35
C THR A 318 -8.88 15.76 15.49
N GLY A 319 -9.00 17.08 15.24
CA GLY A 319 -8.49 18.12 16.13
C GLY A 319 -6.98 18.34 16.01
N LEU A 320 -6.27 17.55 15.20
CA LEU A 320 -4.82 17.70 15.02
C LEU A 320 -4.48 18.82 14.00
N PRO A 321 -3.34 19.50 14.17
CA PRO A 321 -2.85 20.50 13.21
C PRO A 321 -2.56 19.90 11.84
N GLU A 322 -2.76 20.68 10.78
CA GLU A 322 -2.57 20.28 9.37
C GLU A 322 -1.19 19.68 9.04
N ASN A 323 -0.14 20.11 9.74
CA ASN A 323 1.26 19.79 9.43
C ASN A 323 1.89 18.72 10.35
N VAL A 324 1.09 17.95 11.08
CA VAL A 324 1.62 16.79 11.83
C VAL A 324 1.87 15.61 10.88
N GLY A 325 2.95 14.86 11.11
CA GLY A 325 3.29 13.64 10.37
C GLY A 325 2.38 12.44 10.71
N GLN A 326 2.85 11.23 10.42
CA GLN A 326 2.18 9.99 10.86
C GLN A 326 2.30 9.79 12.38
N ASN A 327 1.41 8.99 12.96
CA ASN A 327 1.53 8.57 14.36
C ASN A 327 2.72 7.59 14.51
N LEU A 328 3.80 8.08 15.11
CA LEU A 328 5.06 7.36 15.32
C LEU A 328 4.98 6.35 16.48
N ALA A 329 3.98 6.47 17.35
CA ALA A 329 3.74 5.55 18.46
C ALA A 329 2.90 4.34 18.05
N LEU A 330 2.24 4.34 16.88
CA LEU A 330 1.39 3.25 16.44
C LEU A 330 2.08 1.88 16.59
N LYS A 331 1.47 1.00 17.38
CA LYS A 331 1.92 -0.36 17.73
C LYS A 331 3.32 -0.44 18.34
N LYS A 332 3.82 0.66 18.91
CA LYS A 332 5.12 0.67 19.60
C LYS A 332 5.00 0.06 20.98
N PRO A 333 6.05 -0.63 21.46
CA PRO A 333 6.05 -1.17 22.80
C PRO A 333 6.11 -0.05 23.84
N TYR A 334 5.55 -0.33 25.01
CA TYR A 334 5.61 0.55 26.15
C TYR A 334 5.84 -0.22 27.45
N GLU A 335 6.40 0.47 28.44
CA GLU A 335 6.61 -0.05 29.79
C GLU A 335 5.92 0.85 30.81
N ALA A 336 5.12 0.25 31.69
CA ALA A 336 4.49 0.95 32.80
C ALA A 336 5.24 0.67 34.11
N SER A 337 5.49 1.71 34.93
CA SER A 337 6.15 1.53 36.23
C SER A 337 5.30 0.75 37.24
N ASP A 338 3.99 0.72 37.02
CA ASP A 338 3.04 -0.12 37.74
C ASP A 338 2.14 -0.81 36.70
N PRO A 339 2.52 -1.98 36.19
CA PRO A 339 1.74 -2.70 35.18
C PRO A 339 0.39 -3.15 35.73
N ASN A 340 -0.64 -3.13 34.88
CA ASN A 340 -1.95 -3.67 35.22
C ASN A 340 -1.91 -5.21 35.28
N VAL A 341 -2.37 -5.79 36.39
CA VAL A 341 -2.40 -7.25 36.62
C VAL A 341 -3.77 -7.88 36.37
N TYR A 342 -4.77 -7.08 35.96
CA TYR A 342 -6.17 -7.48 35.77
C TYR A 342 -6.52 -7.76 34.30
N ASN A 343 -5.53 -7.91 33.41
CA ASN A 343 -5.73 -8.13 31.98
C ASN A 343 -6.61 -7.05 31.31
N TYR A 344 -6.45 -5.80 31.75
CA TYR A 344 -7.16 -4.64 31.22
C TYR A 344 -6.21 -3.73 30.45
N GLY A 345 -6.60 -3.28 29.27
CA GLY A 345 -5.88 -2.25 28.52
C GLY A 345 -4.54 -2.70 27.92
N TYR A 346 -4.30 -4.01 27.82
CA TYR A 346 -3.04 -4.54 27.31
C TYR A 346 -2.92 -4.25 25.80
N GLY A 347 -1.86 -3.53 25.43
CA GLY A 347 -1.65 -3.08 24.05
C GLY A 347 -2.45 -1.85 23.64
N GLY A 348 -3.37 -1.36 24.48
CA GLY A 348 -4.29 -0.28 24.14
C GLY A 348 -3.70 1.13 24.18
N LEU A 349 -2.49 1.33 24.72
CA LEU A 349 -1.91 2.68 24.82
C LEU A 349 -1.56 3.28 23.44
N THR A 350 -1.25 2.44 22.46
CA THR A 350 -0.67 2.85 21.18
C THR A 350 -1.32 2.12 20.01
N ASP A 351 -2.59 1.75 20.10
CA ASP A 351 -3.29 1.00 19.07
C ASP A 351 -4.04 1.92 18.08
N SER A 352 -3.98 3.23 18.31
CA SER A 352 -4.69 4.29 17.57
C SER A 352 -6.22 4.16 17.66
N SER A 353 -6.70 3.57 18.75
CA SER A 353 -8.12 3.48 19.08
C SER A 353 -8.47 4.50 20.15
N TRP A 354 -9.47 5.35 19.85
CA TRP A 354 -10.06 6.25 20.84
C TRP A 354 -11.37 5.69 21.43
N VAL A 355 -11.58 4.37 21.35
CA VAL A 355 -12.76 3.71 21.92
C VAL A 355 -12.60 3.59 23.44
N ASN A 356 -13.63 3.99 24.19
CA ASN A 356 -13.62 3.98 25.66
C ASN A 356 -13.92 2.59 26.28
N GLU A 357 -13.32 1.52 25.77
CA GLU A 357 -13.56 0.16 26.29
C GLU A 357 -12.30 -0.73 26.23
N ASN A 358 -12.28 -1.80 27.02
CA ASN A 358 -11.20 -2.79 26.98
C ASN A 358 -11.20 -3.54 25.63
N PRO A 359 -10.05 -3.74 24.95
CA PRO A 359 -8.68 -3.47 25.38
C PRO A 359 -8.09 -2.11 24.98
N HIS A 360 -8.88 -1.23 24.38
CA HIS A 360 -8.48 0.06 23.80
C HIS A 360 -8.21 1.18 24.80
N VAL A 361 -8.26 0.91 26.11
CA VAL A 361 -7.97 1.91 27.15
C VAL A 361 -6.85 1.37 28.01
N PHE A 362 -5.68 2.01 27.95
CA PHE A 362 -4.56 1.72 28.83
C PHE A 362 -4.94 2.00 30.29
N ALA A 363 -4.47 1.13 31.19
CA ALA A 363 -4.53 1.35 32.63
C ALA A 363 -3.18 0.97 33.28
N THR A 364 -2.77 1.70 34.31
CA THR A 364 -1.71 1.23 35.24
C THR A 364 -2.23 0.11 36.15
N GLY A 365 -1.42 -0.33 37.11
CA GLY A 365 -1.86 -1.06 38.30
C GLY A 365 -2.50 -0.13 39.34
N GLU A 366 -2.86 -0.70 40.50
CA GLU A 366 -3.57 -0.02 41.59
C GLU A 366 -2.69 0.36 42.79
N LYS A 367 -1.36 0.35 42.67
CA LYS A 367 -0.51 0.78 43.81
C LYS A 367 -0.78 2.24 44.15
N ASP A 368 -0.82 2.58 45.42
CA ASP A 368 -1.03 3.97 45.89
C ASP A 368 0.26 4.81 45.86
N THR A 369 1.22 4.44 45.01
CA THR A 369 2.52 5.09 44.90
C THR A 369 2.58 5.88 43.61
N PHE A 370 2.56 7.20 43.75
CA PHE A 370 2.71 8.15 42.66
C PHE A 370 4.07 8.89 42.80
N PRO A 371 4.72 9.30 41.70
CA PRO A 371 4.22 9.23 40.33
C PRO A 371 4.24 7.80 39.74
N LYS A 372 3.25 7.51 38.89
CA LYS A 372 3.30 6.37 37.97
C LYS A 372 3.73 6.84 36.59
N THR A 373 4.24 5.93 35.78
CA THR A 373 4.68 6.27 34.42
C THR A 373 4.29 5.21 33.41
N ALA A 374 4.13 5.63 32.16
CA ALA A 374 4.09 4.77 30.98
C ALA A 374 5.05 5.35 29.93
N THR A 375 6.04 4.57 29.49
CA THR A 375 7.08 5.01 28.55
C THR A 375 7.01 4.21 27.25
N VAL A 376 6.76 4.89 26.13
CA VAL A 376 6.76 4.32 24.77
C VAL A 376 8.16 4.42 24.17
N ASP A 377 8.65 3.34 23.54
CA ASP A 377 9.86 3.33 22.73
C ASP A 377 9.52 3.39 21.22
N LEU A 378 9.84 4.51 20.58
CA LEU A 378 9.61 4.72 19.14
C LEU A 378 10.57 3.90 18.26
N GLY A 379 11.63 3.35 18.84
CA GLY A 379 12.64 2.47 18.22
C GLY A 379 13.87 3.22 17.68
N LYS A 380 13.76 4.52 17.39
CA LYS A 380 14.88 5.36 16.94
C LYS A 380 14.70 6.80 17.39
N VAL A 381 15.81 7.54 17.51
CA VAL A 381 15.79 8.99 17.71
C VAL A 381 15.28 9.65 16.43
N GLN A 382 14.23 10.47 16.55
CA GLN A 382 13.62 11.17 15.44
C GLN A 382 12.96 12.48 15.91
N PRO A 383 12.75 13.47 15.02
CA PRO A 383 12.15 14.75 15.40
C PRO A 383 10.68 14.59 15.77
N LEU A 384 10.29 15.07 16.96
CA LEU A 384 8.92 15.11 17.47
C LEU A 384 8.44 16.55 17.62
N THR A 385 7.14 16.80 17.43
CA THR A 385 6.52 18.13 17.56
C THR A 385 5.25 18.12 18.41
N ASN A 386 4.53 17.00 18.45
CA ASN A 386 3.25 16.93 19.14
C ASN A 386 3.05 15.58 19.82
N ILE A 387 2.47 15.61 21.02
CA ILE A 387 1.91 14.44 21.71
C ILE A 387 0.41 14.64 21.86
N TYR A 388 -0.40 13.68 21.42
CA TYR A 388 -1.85 13.69 21.60
C TYR A 388 -2.25 12.53 22.50
N THR A 389 -2.93 12.85 23.60
CA THR A 389 -3.38 11.84 24.57
C THR A 389 -4.67 12.29 25.24
N GLY A 390 -5.37 11.38 25.91
CA GLY A 390 -6.62 11.70 26.58
C GLY A 390 -7.01 10.69 27.63
N VAL A 391 -8.02 11.04 28.42
CA VAL A 391 -8.58 10.21 29.47
C VAL A 391 -10.02 9.85 29.13
N PRO A 392 -10.49 8.64 29.49
CA PRO A 392 -11.88 8.24 29.30
C PRO A 392 -12.81 9.00 30.27
N ALA A 393 -14.11 8.88 30.09
CA ALA A 393 -15.12 9.46 31.00
C ALA A 393 -15.20 8.76 32.38
N PHE A 394 -14.31 7.82 32.67
CA PHE A 394 -14.20 7.08 33.92
C PHE A 394 -12.75 7.11 34.44
N GLY A 395 -12.53 6.57 35.63
CA GLY A 395 -11.23 6.60 36.30
C GLY A 395 -10.92 7.94 36.94
N SER A 396 -9.80 7.98 37.66
CA SER A 396 -9.43 9.12 38.50
C SER A 396 -8.13 9.79 38.05
N THR A 397 -7.70 9.56 36.80
CA THR A 397 -6.55 10.27 36.22
C THR A 397 -6.80 11.77 36.25
N LYS A 398 -5.83 12.51 36.80
CA LYS A 398 -5.92 13.94 36.99
C LYS A 398 -4.84 14.65 36.20
N THR A 399 -3.62 14.66 36.70
CA THR A 399 -2.51 15.32 36.03
C THR A 399 -1.78 14.33 35.13
N VAL A 400 -1.42 14.75 33.93
CA VAL A 400 -0.51 14.02 33.05
C VAL A 400 0.59 14.97 32.61
N THR A 401 1.82 14.58 32.89
CA THR A 401 3.03 15.25 32.43
C THR A 401 3.66 14.43 31.31
N VAL A 402 4.03 15.09 30.22
CA VAL A 402 4.68 14.47 29.07
C VAL A 402 6.15 14.87 29.06
N SER A 403 7.03 13.87 28.95
CA SER A 403 8.47 14.09 28.85
C SER A 403 9.10 13.26 27.73
N LEU A 404 10.17 13.79 27.15
CA LEU A 404 10.90 13.18 26.03
C LEU A 404 12.32 12.79 26.43
N SER A 405 12.84 11.71 25.84
CA SER A 405 14.22 11.28 26.02
C SER A 405 14.80 10.62 24.77
N SER A 406 16.11 10.76 24.56
CA SER A 406 16.85 10.00 23.53
C SER A 406 17.43 8.68 24.05
N ASP A 407 17.60 8.53 25.37
CA ASP A 407 18.39 7.48 26.02
C ASP A 407 17.62 6.68 27.11
N ASN A 408 16.34 6.97 27.30
CA ASN A 408 15.47 6.40 28.33
C ASN A 408 15.92 6.65 29.78
N THR A 409 16.83 7.60 29.99
CA THR A 409 17.38 7.94 31.32
C THR A 409 17.13 9.41 31.63
N ASN A 410 17.50 10.29 30.71
CA ASN A 410 17.36 11.74 30.85
C ASN A 410 16.09 12.20 30.16
N PHE A 411 15.06 12.55 30.95
CA PHE A 411 13.77 13.02 30.45
C PHE A 411 13.64 14.53 30.61
N THR A 412 13.23 15.21 29.53
CA THR A 412 12.89 16.63 29.54
C THR A 412 11.37 16.77 29.40
N GLU A 413 10.74 17.46 30.35
CA GLU A 413 9.31 17.77 30.28
C GLU A 413 9.01 18.70 29.09
N VAL A 414 7.96 18.37 28.34
CA VAL A 414 7.45 19.19 27.23
C VAL A 414 6.04 19.73 27.49
N GLY A 415 5.38 19.29 28.55
CA GLY A 415 4.13 19.89 29.01
C GLY A 415 3.43 19.07 30.09
N THR A 416 2.48 19.72 30.76
CA THR A 416 1.62 19.14 31.80
C THR A 416 0.19 19.61 31.60
N TYR A 417 -0.78 18.72 31.76
CA TYR A 417 -2.21 19.03 31.67
C TYR A 417 -2.99 18.38 32.81
N VAL A 418 -4.05 19.05 33.27
CA VAL A 418 -4.98 18.56 34.29
C VAL A 418 -6.30 18.24 33.62
N PHE A 419 -6.61 16.95 33.50
CA PHE A 419 -7.85 16.45 32.96
C PHE A 419 -8.98 16.54 33.97
N LYS A 420 -10.20 16.73 33.49
CA LYS A 420 -11.41 16.74 34.34
C LYS A 420 -11.83 15.32 34.69
N GLN A 421 -12.25 15.10 35.94
CA GLN A 421 -12.81 13.84 36.35
C GLN A 421 -14.17 13.61 35.69
N ARG A 422 -14.51 12.34 35.37
CA ARG A 422 -15.81 11.91 34.83
C ARG A 422 -16.15 12.51 33.46
N GLN A 423 -15.15 12.92 32.71
CA GLN A 423 -15.30 13.52 31.39
C GLN A 423 -14.26 12.92 30.44
N GLU A 424 -14.70 12.43 29.28
CA GLU A 424 -13.74 12.12 28.21
C GLU A 424 -13.14 13.44 27.73
N GLU A 425 -11.82 13.51 27.75
CA GLU A 425 -11.09 14.72 27.37
C GLU A 425 -9.78 14.35 26.68
N ARG A 426 -9.44 15.08 25.63
CA ARG A 426 -8.22 14.90 24.83
C ARG A 426 -7.41 16.17 24.87
N HIS A 427 -6.09 16.03 24.91
CA HIS A 427 -5.17 17.15 24.96
C HIS A 427 -4.00 16.95 24.00
N LEU A 428 -3.69 18.01 23.27
CA LEU A 428 -2.56 18.07 22.35
C LEU A 428 -1.45 18.92 22.94
N PHE A 429 -0.35 18.28 23.33
CA PHE A 429 0.88 18.94 23.72
C PHE A 429 1.65 19.32 22.46
N GLY A 430 1.77 20.62 22.16
CA GLY A 430 2.63 21.15 21.11
C GLY A 430 3.92 21.72 21.67
N PHE A 431 5.05 21.39 21.06
CA PHE A 431 6.38 21.84 21.50
C PHE A 431 7.31 22.06 20.32
N LYS A 432 8.43 22.75 20.56
CA LYS A 432 9.46 22.94 19.54
C LYS A 432 9.99 21.58 19.08
N THR A 433 10.26 21.43 17.79
CA THR A 433 10.81 20.19 17.22
C THR A 433 11.99 19.68 18.04
N THR A 434 11.83 18.51 18.65
CA THR A 434 12.78 17.93 19.60
C THR A 434 13.11 16.50 19.19
N PRO A 435 14.40 16.15 18.96
CA PRO A 435 14.82 14.78 18.71
C PRO A 435 14.59 13.91 19.96
N ALA A 436 13.83 12.82 19.82
CA ALA A 436 13.62 11.86 20.90
C ALA A 436 13.34 10.46 20.36
N ARG A 437 13.57 9.46 21.21
CA ARG A 437 13.21 8.05 20.98
C ARG A 437 12.12 7.58 21.94
N TYR A 438 12.12 8.13 23.16
CA TYR A 438 11.21 7.72 24.22
C TYR A 438 10.25 8.86 24.57
N VAL A 439 8.98 8.51 24.75
CA VAL A 439 7.93 9.41 25.21
C VAL A 439 7.36 8.85 26.50
N ARG A 440 7.36 9.63 27.57
CA ARG A 440 6.86 9.22 28.89
C ARG A 440 5.64 10.04 29.28
N LEU A 441 4.56 9.35 29.61
CA LEU A 441 3.49 9.89 30.43
C LEU A 441 3.84 9.67 31.89
N THR A 442 3.79 10.73 32.68
CA THR A 442 3.92 10.69 34.13
C THR A 442 2.59 11.10 34.75
N PHE A 443 2.08 10.27 35.64
CA PHE A 443 0.87 10.50 36.42
C PHE A 443 1.33 10.87 37.83
N PRO A 444 1.46 12.15 38.20
CA PRO A 444 1.96 12.55 39.52
C PRO A 444 0.90 12.48 40.62
N ASP A 445 -0.38 12.55 40.26
CA ASP A 445 -1.51 12.50 41.18
C ASP A 445 -2.77 11.91 40.52
N HIS A 446 -3.81 11.74 41.34
CA HIS A 446 -5.14 11.31 40.91
C HIS A 446 -6.21 12.05 41.72
N TYR A 447 -7.46 12.02 41.24
CA TYR A 447 -8.60 12.51 42.01
C TYR A 447 -8.89 11.58 43.21
N PRO A 448 -9.29 12.14 44.36
CA PRO A 448 -9.60 11.33 45.55
C PRO A 448 -10.86 10.48 45.37
N ASP A 449 -11.83 10.94 44.60
CA ASP A 449 -13.06 10.21 44.37
C ASP A 449 -12.85 9.11 43.32
N GLU A 450 -13.58 8.01 43.45
CA GLU A 450 -13.67 6.98 42.41
C GLU A 450 -14.62 7.40 41.28
N ALA A 451 -14.36 6.89 40.09
CA ALA A 451 -15.24 7.02 38.93
C ALA A 451 -15.29 5.70 38.16
N GLY A 452 -16.11 4.75 38.63
CA GLY A 452 -16.27 3.42 38.03
C GLY A 452 -15.14 2.43 38.31
N TYR A 453 -13.96 2.92 38.68
CA TYR A 453 -12.77 2.14 39.05
C TYR A 453 -12.10 2.74 40.29
N ASN A 454 -11.27 1.92 40.95
CA ASN A 454 -10.42 2.36 42.05
C ASN A 454 -9.60 3.59 41.63
N ASN A 455 -9.55 4.60 42.50
CA ASN A 455 -8.94 5.89 42.20
C ASN A 455 -7.42 5.83 41.98
N ARG A 456 -6.76 4.71 42.33
CA ARG A 456 -5.32 4.50 42.17
C ARG A 456 -4.91 4.11 40.75
N PHE A 457 -5.86 3.74 39.89
CA PHE A 457 -5.57 3.49 38.48
C PHE A 457 -5.38 4.81 37.73
N SER A 458 -4.38 4.85 36.84
CA SER A 458 -4.29 5.87 35.81
C SER A 458 -4.72 5.29 34.47
N PHE A 459 -5.75 5.86 33.85
CA PHE A 459 -6.29 5.48 32.56
C PHE A 459 -5.91 6.48 31.47
N ILE A 460 -5.57 5.98 30.30
CA ILE A 460 -5.34 6.76 29.08
C ILE A 460 -6.06 6.06 27.94
N ASN A 461 -6.78 6.82 27.10
CA ASN A 461 -7.37 6.27 25.88
C ASN A 461 -6.29 5.84 24.90
N GLU A 462 -5.41 6.77 24.52
CA GLU A 462 -4.40 6.54 23.50
C GLU A 462 -3.23 7.53 23.74
N LEU A 463 -2.05 7.17 23.26
CA LEU A 463 -0.87 8.03 23.15
C LEU A 463 -0.38 8.05 21.71
N GLU A 464 -0.74 9.11 20.99
CA GLU A 464 -0.25 9.36 19.64
C GLU A 464 0.93 10.33 19.66
N VAL A 465 1.98 10.01 18.91
CA VAL A 465 3.22 10.76 18.86
C VAL A 465 3.47 11.23 17.43
N TYR A 466 3.64 12.52 17.22
CA TYR A 466 3.83 13.07 15.88
C TYR A 466 5.16 13.82 15.75
N GLY A 467 5.79 13.62 14.59
CA GLY A 467 6.87 14.46 14.10
C GLY A 467 6.37 15.54 13.14
N PRO A 468 7.28 16.39 12.64
CA PRO A 468 6.95 17.29 11.54
C PRO A 468 6.57 16.46 10.32
N ARG A 469 5.63 16.96 9.51
CA ARG A 469 5.32 16.37 8.22
C ARG A 469 6.55 16.44 7.31
N GLY A 470 7.00 15.27 6.84
CA GLY A 470 8.13 15.09 5.93
C GLY A 470 7.79 15.34 4.47
#